data_AF-A0A3D2FU84-F1
#
_entry.id   AF-A0A3D2FU84-F1
#
_cell.length_a   1.000
_cell.length_b   1.000
_cell.length_c   1.000
_cell.angle_alpha   90.00
_cell.angle_beta   90.00
_cell.angle_gamma   90.00
#
_symmetry.space_group_name_H-M   'P 1'
#
loop_
_entity.id
_entity.type
_entity.pdbx_description
1 polymer ?
#
loop_
_entity_poly.entity_id
_entity_poly.type
_entity_poly.pdbx_seq_one_letter_code
_entity_poly.pdbx_strand_id
1 'polypeptide(L)'
;MVFATEGDIRIWRDKLATFSTPEAIGYLKSQGQKSLRIVETRENGVIKACCIWEYENAKAREDCQIYWSKWFEFEGEFVAKGGWLRGEETFAW
;
A
#
# COMPACT_ATOMS: atom_id res chain seq x y z
N MET A 1 3.81 -7.26 3.70
CA MET A 1 4.99 -7.52 2.87
C MET A 1 6.19 -7.81 3.74
N VAL A 2 7.05 -8.71 3.29
CA VAL A 2 8.34 -9.05 3.92
C VAL A 2 9.44 -8.70 2.94
N PHE A 3 10.46 -7.98 3.37
CA PHE A 3 11.56 -7.50 2.53
C PHE A 3 12.84 -8.30 2.80
N ALA A 4 13.66 -8.51 1.77
CA ALA A 4 14.91 -9.25 1.91
C ALA A 4 16.00 -8.44 2.64
N THR A 5 16.06 -7.13 2.42
CA THR A 5 17.06 -6.23 3.02
C THR A 5 16.48 -4.87 3.41
N GLU A 6 17.23 -4.10 4.23
CA GLU A 6 16.89 -2.69 4.51
C GLU A 6 16.95 -1.81 3.25
N GLY A 7 17.76 -2.20 2.26
CA GLY A 7 17.79 -1.55 0.96
C GLY A 7 16.46 -1.70 0.22
N ASP A 8 15.89 -2.92 0.23
CA ASP A 8 14.62 -3.22 -0.46
C ASP A 8 13.46 -2.41 0.09
N ILE A 9 13.31 -2.32 1.43
CA ILE A 9 12.22 -1.53 2.02
C ILE A 9 12.40 -0.04 1.76
N ARG A 10 13.64 0.47 1.71
CA ARG A 10 13.90 1.87 1.37
C ARG A 10 13.49 2.17 -0.07
N ILE A 11 13.92 1.34 -1.02
CA ILE A 11 13.56 1.51 -2.44
C ILE A 11 12.03 1.45 -2.59
N TRP A 12 11.39 0.48 -1.96
CA TRP A 12 9.93 0.35 -1.98
C TRP A 12 9.21 1.61 -1.46
N ARG A 13 9.68 2.18 -0.34
CA ARG A 13 9.11 3.43 0.21
C ARG A 13 9.30 4.62 -0.72
N ASP A 14 10.50 4.80 -1.25
CA ASP A 14 10.82 5.93 -2.14
C ASP A 14 9.97 5.86 -3.41
N LYS A 15 9.77 4.65 -3.93
CA LYS A 15 8.85 4.40 -5.04
C LYS A 15 7.40 4.67 -4.68
N LEU A 16 6.93 4.21 -3.52
CA LEU A 16 5.56 4.47 -3.11
C LEU A 16 5.28 5.97 -2.96
N ALA A 17 6.24 6.73 -2.42
CA ALA A 17 6.17 8.18 -2.33
C ALA A 17 6.12 8.85 -3.72
N THR A 18 6.92 8.35 -4.67
CA THR A 18 6.94 8.85 -6.05
C THR A 18 5.65 8.53 -6.80
N PHE A 19 5.11 7.33 -6.60
CA PHE A 19 3.84 6.90 -7.17
C PHE A 19 2.69 7.74 -6.62
N SER A 20 2.69 8.01 -5.31
CA SER A 20 1.62 8.71 -4.60
C SER A 20 1.74 10.25 -4.69
N THR A 21 1.73 10.80 -5.90
CA THR A 21 1.73 12.26 -6.11
C THR A 21 0.48 12.93 -5.54
N PRO A 22 0.48 14.26 -5.30
CA PRO A 22 -0.72 14.97 -4.86
C PRO A 22 -1.94 14.75 -5.77
N GLU A 23 -1.74 14.69 -7.09
CA GLU A 23 -2.78 14.43 -8.08
C GLU A 23 -3.32 13.00 -7.97
N ALA A 24 -2.44 12.02 -7.80
CA ALA A 24 -2.82 10.63 -7.58
C ALA A 24 -3.61 10.45 -6.27
N ILE A 25 -3.14 11.07 -5.19
CA ILE A 25 -3.84 11.07 -3.89
C ILE A 25 -5.20 11.75 -4.02
N GLY A 26 -5.28 12.88 -4.74
CA GLY A 26 -6.53 13.59 -5.01
C GLY A 26 -7.52 12.74 -5.79
N TYR A 27 -7.05 12.03 -6.82
CA TYR A 27 -7.85 11.07 -7.57
C TYR A 27 -8.34 9.93 -6.66
N LEU A 28 -7.46 9.29 -5.90
CA LEU A 28 -7.84 8.19 -5.01
C LEU A 28 -8.88 8.62 -3.97
N LYS A 29 -8.73 9.81 -3.38
CA LYS A 29 -9.72 10.37 -2.45
C LYS A 29 -11.05 10.66 -3.13
N SER A 30 -11.04 11.18 -4.36
CA SER A 30 -12.29 11.41 -5.12
C SER A 30 -13.01 10.12 -5.51
N GLN A 31 -12.29 9.00 -5.57
CA GLN A 31 -12.86 7.65 -5.77
C GLN A 31 -13.26 6.95 -4.46
N GLY A 32 -13.14 7.62 -3.30
CA GLY A 32 -13.58 7.08 -2.01
C GLY A 32 -12.53 6.29 -1.23
N GLN A 33 -11.23 6.43 -1.54
CA GLN A 33 -10.18 5.99 -0.63
C GLN A 33 -10.03 6.99 0.53
N LYS A 34 -10.23 6.52 1.77
CA LYS A 34 -10.13 7.34 2.98
C LYS A 34 -8.69 7.53 3.41
N SER A 35 -7.91 6.46 3.43
CA SER A 35 -6.53 6.50 3.90
C SER A 35 -5.67 5.40 3.26
N LEU A 36 -4.36 5.63 3.28
CA LEU A 36 -3.33 4.61 3.17
C LEU A 36 -2.39 4.81 4.37
N ARG A 37 -2.27 3.78 5.20
CA ARG A 37 -1.35 3.76 6.34
C ARG A 37 -0.34 2.64 6.14
N ILE A 38 0.91 2.89 6.53
CA ILE A 38 1.99 1.92 6.42
C ILE A 38 2.60 1.77 7.80
N VAL A 39 2.60 0.53 8.31
CA VAL A 39 3.21 0.17 9.59
C VAL A 39 4.37 -0.76 9.30
N GLU A 40 5.56 -0.39 9.76
CA GLU A 40 6.76 -1.18 9.55
C GLU A 40 7.25 -1.80 10.86
N THR A 41 7.83 -2.99 10.80
CA THR A 41 8.47 -3.65 11.94
C THR A 41 9.79 -4.31 11.54
N ARG A 42 10.73 -4.36 12.49
CA ARG A 42 11.99 -5.10 12.41
C ARG A 42 12.03 -6.04 13.61
N GLU A 43 11.72 -7.30 13.39
CA GLU A 43 11.65 -8.31 14.45
C GLU A 43 12.36 -9.57 14.01
N ASN A 44 13.21 -10.12 14.88
CA ASN A 44 13.95 -11.36 14.64
C ASN A 44 14.74 -11.36 13.32
N GLY A 45 15.30 -10.22 12.94
CA GLY A 45 16.04 -10.05 11.67
C GLY A 45 15.16 -10.03 10.42
N VAL A 46 13.83 -9.92 10.57
CA VAL A 46 12.87 -9.84 9.47
C VAL A 46 12.31 -8.43 9.36
N ILE A 47 12.34 -7.88 8.16
CA ILE A 47 11.82 -6.54 7.84
C ILE A 47 10.43 -6.70 7.22
N LYS A 48 9.42 -6.07 7.81
CA LYS A 48 8.03 -6.17 7.34
C LYS A 48 7.40 -4.79 7.22
N ALA A 49 6.53 -4.64 6.22
CA ALA A 49 5.59 -3.53 6.14
C ALA A 49 4.16 -4.06 5.96
N CYS A 50 3.23 -3.50 6.73
CA CYS A 50 1.80 -3.69 6.59
C CYS A 50 1.21 -2.42 5.99
N CYS A 51 0.64 -2.54 4.79
CA CYS A 51 -0.10 -1.46 4.15
C CYS A 51 -1.59 -1.68 4.41
N ILE A 52 -2.24 -0.64 4.93
CA ILE A 52 -3.66 -0.64 5.28
C ILE A 52 -4.30 0.43 4.41
N TRP A 53 -5.11 0.00 3.46
CA TRP A 53 -5.95 0.88 2.65
C TRP A 53 -7.37 0.85 3.19
N GLU A 54 -7.92 2.02 3.48
CA GLU A 54 -9.30 2.16 3.92
C GLU A 54 -10.12 2.84 2.82
N TYR A 55 -11.32 2.32 2.61
CA TYR A 55 -12.23 2.79 1.57
C TYR A 55 -13.60 3.08 2.19
N GLU A 56 -14.39 3.89 1.50
CA GLU A 56 -15.79 4.15 1.88
C GLU A 56 -16.68 2.91 1.79
N ASN A 57 -16.46 2.09 0.77
CA ASN A 57 -17.23 0.89 0.50
C ASN A 57 -16.48 -0.03 -0.49
N ALA A 58 -17.05 -1.20 -0.77
CA ALA A 58 -16.47 -2.17 -1.69
C ALA A 58 -16.31 -1.62 -3.13
N LYS A 59 -17.22 -0.75 -3.59
CA LYS A 59 -17.13 -0.12 -4.91
C LYS A 59 -15.98 0.88 -4.99
N ALA A 60 -15.81 1.74 -3.99
CA ALA A 60 -14.69 2.68 -3.91
C ALA A 60 -13.33 1.95 -4.00
N ARG A 61 -13.21 0.79 -3.32
CA ARG A 61 -12.03 -0.08 -3.45
C ARG A 61 -11.78 -0.51 -4.90
N GLU A 62 -12.83 -0.93 -5.61
CA GLU A 62 -12.71 -1.37 -7.00
C GLU A 62 -12.31 -0.22 -7.93
N ASP A 63 -12.91 0.94 -7.76
CA ASP A 63 -12.59 2.13 -8.54
C ASP A 63 -11.13 2.57 -8.29
N CYS A 64 -10.68 2.58 -7.03
CA CYS A 64 -9.28 2.85 -6.68
C CYS A 64 -8.31 1.77 -7.18
N GLN A 65 -8.75 0.52 -7.31
CA GLN A 65 -7.90 -0.58 -7.76
C GLN A 65 -7.38 -0.37 -9.19
N ILE A 66 -8.10 0.39 -10.02
CA ILE A 66 -7.67 0.77 -11.38
C ILE A 66 -6.37 1.58 -11.35
N TYR A 67 -6.23 2.45 -10.36
CA TYR A 67 -4.98 3.19 -10.16
C TYR A 67 -3.92 2.29 -9.52
N TRP A 68 -4.27 1.58 -8.44
CA TRP A 68 -3.32 0.71 -7.74
C TRP A 68 -2.78 -0.44 -8.59
N SER A 69 -3.50 -0.91 -9.62
CA SER A 69 -2.97 -1.92 -10.54
C SER A 69 -1.78 -1.42 -11.36
N LYS A 70 -1.66 -0.11 -11.57
CA LYS A 70 -0.51 0.50 -12.26
C LYS A 70 0.78 0.43 -11.43
N TRP A 71 0.67 0.14 -10.13
CA TRP A 71 1.83 -0.07 -9.27
C TRP A 71 2.76 -1.15 -9.82
N PHE A 72 2.21 -2.25 -10.34
CA PHE A 72 3.00 -3.37 -10.87
C PHE A 72 3.83 -3.00 -12.11
N GLU A 73 3.45 -1.94 -12.83
CA GLU A 73 4.23 -1.39 -13.94
C GLU A 73 5.38 -0.49 -13.45
N PHE A 74 5.31 -0.03 -12.19
CA PHE A 74 6.22 0.95 -11.58
C PHE A 74 7.18 0.34 -10.53
N GLU A 75 6.78 -0.77 -9.91
CA GLU A 75 7.35 -1.26 -8.65
C GLU A 75 8.78 -1.80 -8.70
N GLY A 76 9.44 -1.91 -9.86
CA GLY A 76 10.73 -2.64 -9.99
C GLY A 76 11.84 -2.33 -8.95
N GLU A 77 12.93 -3.10 -8.98
CA GLU A 77 14.13 -2.93 -8.14
C GLU A 77 13.95 -3.06 -6.61
N PHE A 78 13.05 -3.91 -6.12
CA PHE A 78 13.14 -4.43 -4.75
C PHE A 78 12.71 -5.90 -4.70
N VAL A 79 13.18 -6.64 -3.70
CA VAL A 79 12.75 -8.00 -3.40
C VAL A 79 11.86 -8.02 -2.17
N ALA A 80 10.57 -8.34 -2.38
CA ALA A 80 9.62 -8.51 -1.29
C ALA A 80 8.63 -9.65 -1.56
N LYS A 81 8.12 -10.25 -0.48
CA LYS A 81 6.98 -11.18 -0.52
C LYS A 81 5.74 -10.50 0.04
N GLY A 82 4.72 -10.37 -0.81
CA GLY A 82 3.43 -9.78 -0.46
C GLY A 82 2.36 -10.83 -0.12
N GLY A 83 1.35 -10.39 0.64
CA GLY A 83 0.10 -11.08 0.86
C GLY A 83 -0.99 -10.03 1.02
N TRP A 84 -2.18 -10.29 0.49
CA TRP A 84 -3.29 -9.35 0.50
C TRP A 84 -4.45 -9.95 1.25
N LEU A 85 -5.00 -9.17 2.17
CA LEU A 85 -6.23 -9.48 2.89
C LEU A 85 -7.23 -8.38 2.59
N ARG A 86 -8.47 -8.78 2.36
CA ARG A 86 -9.60 -7.88 2.15
C ARG A 86 -10.69 -8.28 3.14
N GLY A 87 -11.32 -7.29 3.74
CA GLY A 87 -12.36 -7.52 4.72
C GLY A 87 -13.08 -6.23 5.05
N GLU A 88 -14.13 -6.38 5.84
CA GLU A 88 -14.91 -5.27 6.38
C GLU A 88 -14.54 -5.10 7.85
N GLU A 89 -14.48 -3.84 8.30
CA GLU A 89 -14.33 -3.54 9.72
C GLU A 89 -15.62 -3.93 10.44
N THR A 90 -15.52 -4.92 11.32
CA THR A 90 -16.66 -5.40 12.12
C THR A 90 -16.68 -4.82 13.53
N PHE A 91 -15.55 -4.25 13.98
CA PHE A 91 -15.38 -3.66 15.30
C PHE A 91 -14.20 -2.70 15.33
N ALA A 92 -14.41 -1.51 15.91
CA ALA A 92 -13.38 -0.53 16.27
C ALA A 92 -13.83 0.18 17.57
N TRP A 93 -12.87 0.64 18.38
CA TRP A 93 -13.10 1.32 19.67
C TRP A 93 -12.50 2.72 19.67
#